data_AF-A0A6M3KEK7-F1
#
_entry.id   AF-A0A6M3KEK7-F1
#
_cell.length_a   1.000
_cell.length_b   1.000
_cell.length_c   1.000
_cell.angle_alpha   90.00
_cell.angle_beta   90.00
_cell.angle_gamma   90.00
#
_symmetry.space_group_name_H-M   'P 1'
#
loop_
_entity.id
_entity.type
_entity.pdbx_description
1 polymer ?
#
loop_
_entity_poly.entity_id
_entity_poly.type
_entity_poly.pdbx_seq_one_letter_code
_entity_poly.pdbx_strand_id
1 'polypeptide(L)' 'MKTVYAWLIENGEAGDAIQYRSWKHGWPCWVSDPYKALWFVRREDAELISEEDEDAWCIVEHGFEMP' A
#
# COMPACT_ATOMS: atom_id res chain seq x y z
N MET A 1 -17.01 -2.41 15.24
CA MET A 1 -15.87 -2.34 14.30
C MET A 1 -16.39 -1.75 13.02
N LYS A 2 -15.66 -0.77 12.48
CA LYS A 2 -16.01 -0.11 11.22
C LYS A 2 -14.91 -0.47 10.23
N THR A 3 -15.28 -1.09 9.12
CA THR A 3 -14.37 -1.32 8.01
C THR A 3 -14.07 0.03 7.35
N VAL A 4 -12.79 0.34 7.20
CA VAL A 4 -12.29 1.48 6.43
C VAL A 4 -11.57 0.93 5.21
N TYR A 5 -11.88 1.48 4.05
CA TYR A 5 -11.20 1.11 2.80
C TYR A 5 -10.09 2.10 2.52
N ALA A 6 -8.95 1.59 2.06
CA ALA A 6 -7.82 2.39 1.59
C ALA A 6 -7.17 1.71 0.39
N TRP A 7 -6.52 2.50 -0.45
CA TRP A 7 -5.69 2.02 -1.54
C TRP A 7 -4.27 1.81 -1.04
N LEU A 8 -3.69 0.65 -1.35
CA LEU A 8 -2.29 0.31 -1.09
C LEU A 8 -1.57 0.08 -2.42
N ILE A 9 -0.25 0.27 -2.41
CA ILE A 9 0.64 -0.12 -3.49
C ILE A 9 1.25 -1.48 -3.14
N GLU A 10 1.10 -2.47 -4.02
CA GLU A 10 1.61 -3.84 -3.88
C GLU A 10 2.76 -4.12 -4.84
N ASN A 11 3.58 -5.11 -4.50
CA ASN A 11 4.67 -5.61 -5.35
C ASN A 11 4.19 -6.52 -6.51
N GLY A 12 2.88 -6.78 -6.62
CA GLY A 12 2.30 -7.62 -7.68
C GLY A 12 2.43 -9.13 -7.46
N GLU A 13 3.00 -9.56 -6.33
CA GLU A 13 3.08 -10.96 -5.92
C GLU A 13 1.80 -11.41 -5.18
N ALA A 14 1.68 -12.72 -4.92
CA ALA A 14 0.51 -13.31 -4.26
C ALA A 14 0.88 -14.16 -3.04
N GLY A 15 -0.12 -14.41 -2.18
CA GLY A 15 0.06 -15.23 -0.97
C GLY A 15 1.04 -14.60 0.01
N ASP A 16 1.93 -15.40 0.60
CA ASP A 16 2.90 -14.92 1.60
C ASP A 16 4.03 -14.06 1.01
N ALA A 17 4.16 -14.01 -0.32
CA ALA A 17 5.12 -13.17 -1.02
C ALA A 17 4.61 -11.74 -1.28
N ILE A 18 3.33 -11.47 -0.98
CA ILE A 18 2.76 -10.13 -1.13
C ILE A 18 3.45 -9.15 -0.19
N GLN A 19 3.82 -7.99 -0.74
CA GLN A 19 4.38 -6.90 0.04
C GLN A 19 3.75 -5.58 -0.38
N TYR A 20 3.71 -4.66 0.57
CA TYR A 20 3.06 -3.36 0.45
C TYR A 20 4.09 -2.24 0.57
N ARG A 21 3.88 -1.16 -0.18
CA ARG A 21 4.80 -0.03 -0.16
C ARG A 21 4.66 0.77 1.14
N SER A 22 5.80 1.14 1.69
CA SER A 22 5.93 1.96 2.91
C SER A 22 7.14 2.89 2.79
N TRP A 23 7.27 3.82 3.73
CA TRP A 23 8.44 4.68 3.86
C TRP A 23 9.16 4.43 5.17
N LYS A 24 10.46 4.14 5.07
CA LYS A 24 11.33 3.96 6.25
C LYS A 24 12.56 4.82 6.09
N HIS A 25 12.81 5.69 7.08
CA HIS A 25 13.92 6.65 7.06
C HIS A 25 13.94 7.55 5.80
N GLY A 26 12.76 7.89 5.27
CA GLY A 26 12.63 8.75 4.09
C GLY A 26 12.91 8.06 2.75
N TRP A 27 13.15 6.74 2.75
CA TRP A 27 13.30 5.94 1.54
C TRP A 27 12.14 4.98 1.38
N PRO A 28 11.74 4.71 0.13
CA PRO A 28 10.65 3.81 -0.13
C PRO A 28 11.11 2.36 0.08
N CYS A 29 10.24 1.53 0.66
CA CYS A 29 10.54 0.16 1.06
C CYS A 29 9.31 -0.73 1.04
N TRP A 30 9.53 -2.05 1.07
CA TRP A 30 8.47 -3.06 1.13
C TRP A 30 8.26 -3.60 2.54
N VAL A 31 7.00 -3.79 2.94
CA VAL A 31 6.61 -4.41 4.20
C VAL A 31 5.56 -5.49 3.96
N SER A 32 5.58 -6.56 4.75
CA SER A 32 4.58 -7.64 4.65
C SER A 32 3.30 -7.37 5.46
N ASP A 33 3.36 -6.40 6.38
CA ASP A 33 2.22 -6.03 7.23
C ASP A 33 1.47 -4.85 6.60
N PRO A 34 0.22 -5.04 6.13
CA PRO A 34 -0.53 -3.99 5.46
C PRO A 34 -0.89 -2.82 6.40
N TYR A 35 -0.88 -3.01 7.72
CA TYR A 35 -1.09 -1.92 8.69
C TYR A 35 0.12 -0.99 8.84
N LYS A 36 1.27 -1.36 8.27
CA LYS A 36 2.49 -0.54 8.22
C LYS A 36 2.75 0.08 6.84
N ALA A 37 1.87 -0.20 5.88
CA ALA A 37 1.95 0.35 4.54
C ALA A 37 1.51 1.83 4.51
N LEU A 38 1.78 2.49 3.39
CA LEU A 38 1.15 3.77 3.08
C LEU A 38 -0.32 3.53 2.72
N TRP A 39 -1.22 4.26 3.36
CA TRP A 39 -2.67 4.17 3.13
C TRP A 39 -3.15 5.41 2.41
N PHE A 40 -3.77 5.20 1.25
CA PHE A 40 -4.32 6.30 0.46
C PHE A 40 -5.85 6.25 0.53
N VAL A 41 -6.45 7.37 0.94
CA VAL A 41 -7.92 7.49 0.98
C VAL A 41 -8.50 7.53 -0.43
N ARG A 42 -7.76 8.14 -1.38
CA ARG A 42 -8.13 8.24 -2.78
C ARG A 42 -7.17 7.42 -3.62
N ARG A 43 -7.68 6.77 -4.66
CA ARG A 43 -6.86 6.04 -5.62
C ARG A 43 -5.85 6.95 -6.32
N GLU A 44 -6.28 8.16 -6.67
CA GLU A 44 -5.45 9.18 -7.35
C GLU A 44 -4.17 9.53 -6.56
N ASP A 45 -4.25 9.54 -5.21
CA ASP A 45 -3.07 9.80 -4.37
C ASP A 45 -2.07 8.63 -4.44
N ALA A 46 -2.57 7.39 -4.54
CA ALA A 46 -1.73 6.21 -4.73
C ALA A 46 -1.09 6.18 -6.13
N GLU A 47 -1.84 6.59 -7.16
CA GLU A 47 -1.35 6.69 -8.53
C GLU A 47 -0.23 7.73 -8.64
N LEU A 48 -0.38 8.89 -8.02
CA LEU A 48 0.67 9.93 -7.99
C LEU A 48 1.97 9.42 -7.36
N ILE A 49 1.90 8.73 -6.22
CA ILE A 49 3.08 8.16 -5.57
C ILE A 49 3.68 7.03 -6.42
N SER A 50 2.84 6.23 -7.08
CA SER A 50 3.30 5.14 -7.95
C SER A 50 4.02 5.65 -9.19
N GLU A 51 3.67 6.83 -9.72
CA GLU A 51 4.38 7.44 -10.86
C GLU A 51 5.82 7.87 -10.49
N GLU A 52 6.06 8.24 -9.23
CA GLU A 52 7.39 8.61 -8.73
C GLU A 52 8.23 7.40 -8.29
N ASP A 53 7.60 6.24 -8.13
CA ASP A 53 8.19 5.03 -7.60
C ASP A 53 8.21 3.94 -8.68
N GLU A 54 9.33 3.82 -9.42
CA GLU A 54 9.48 2.85 -10.51
C GLU A 54 9.26 1.38 -10.07
N ASP A 55 9.38 1.10 -8.77
CA ASP A 55 9.11 -0.20 -8.18
C ASP A 55 7.63 -0.40 -7.81
N ALA A 56 6.74 0.58 -7.96
CA ALA A 56 5.33 0.48 -7.63
C ALA A 56 4.50 0.05 -8.86
N TRP A 57 4.02 -1.20 -8.88
CA TRP A 57 3.39 -1.79 -10.08
C TRP A 57 1.88 -2.03 -9.94
N CYS A 58 1.36 -2.15 -8.72
CA CYS A 58 -0.01 -2.58 -8.49
C CYS A 58 -0.69 -1.74 -7.41
N ILE A 59 -1.87 -1.18 -7.70
CA ILE A 59 -2.67 -0.38 -6.75
C ILE A 59 -3.98 -1.11 -6.46
N VAL A 60 -4.17 -1.54 -5.21
CA VAL A 60 -5.26 -2.43 -4.79
C VAL A 60 -6.00 -1.83 -3.60
N GLU A 61 -7.32 -1.99 -3.56
CA GLU A 61 -8.17 -1.58 -2.44
C GLU A 61 -8.16 -2.64 -1.34
N HIS A 62 -7.93 -2.21 -0.10
CA HIS A 62 -7.91 -3.04 1.09
C HIS A 62 -8.92 -2.55 2.12
N GLY A 63 -9.65 -3.49 2.73
CA GLY A 63 -10.52 -3.24 3.87
C GLY A 63 -9.78 -3.50 5.18
N PHE A 64 -9.79 -2.51 6.07
CA PHE A 64 -9.17 -2.59 7.39
C PHE A 64 -10.21 -2.47 8.50
N GLU A 65 -10.14 -3.38 9.46
CA GLU A 65 -10.97 -3.32 10.66
C GLU A 65 -10.28 -2.42 11.70
N MET A 66 -10.81 -1.22 11.87
CA MET A 66 -10.36 -0.31 12.92
C MET A 66 -10.99 -0.73 14.28
N PRO A 67 -10.20 -0.78 15.37
CA PRO A 67 -10.70 -1.10 16.71
C PRO A 67 -11.75 -0.09 17.21
#